data_AF-A0A958A9A7-F1
#
_entry.id   AF-A0A958A9A7-F1
#
_cell.length_a   1.000
_cell.length_b   1.000
_cell.length_c   1.000
_cell.angle_alpha   90.00
_cell.angle_beta   90.00
_cell.angle_gamma   90.00
#
_symmetry.space_group_name_H-M   'P 1'
#
loop_
_entity.id
_entity.type
_entity.pdbx_description
1 polymer ?
#
loop_
_entity_poly.entity_id
_entity_poly.type
_entity_poly.pdbx_seq_one_letter_code
_entity_poly.pdbx_strand_id
1 'polypeptide(L)'
;AGAIFEVKKAILVTQRFHLDRALYLCNALDVEAIGVAADRRPYRDQPFLNLREVAALTVAWLDIHVLRPRPVLGERSPIEIAGIDPALIRRG
;
A
#
# COMPACT_ATOMS: atom_id res chain seq x y z
N ALA A 1 6.98 -3.53 -4.26
CA ALA A 1 7.23 -4.12 -2.92
C ALA A 1 8.28 -5.22 -3.01
N GLY A 2 8.02 -6.34 -3.70
CA GLY A 2 9.00 -7.44 -3.82
C GLY A 2 10.38 -7.03 -4.38
N ALA A 3 10.44 -6.08 -5.32
CA ALA A 3 11.70 -5.64 -5.92
C ALA A 3 12.58 -4.72 -5.04
N ILE A 4 12.00 -4.09 -4.01
CA ILE A 4 12.71 -3.11 -3.16
C ILE A 4 12.82 -3.64 -1.73
N PHE A 5 11.76 -4.25 -1.21
CA PHE A 5 11.60 -4.66 0.18
C PHE A 5 11.60 -6.19 0.39
N GLU A 6 11.62 -6.97 -0.71
CA GLU A 6 11.69 -8.45 -0.70
C GLU A 6 10.61 -9.17 0.15
N VAL A 7 9.46 -8.53 0.35
CA VAL A 7 8.33 -9.09 1.09
C VAL A 7 7.58 -10.12 0.23
N LYS A 8 7.39 -11.33 0.76
CA LYS A 8 6.59 -12.41 0.13
C LYS A 8 5.21 -12.59 0.76
N LYS A 9 5.09 -12.36 2.07
CA LYS A 9 3.83 -12.46 2.82
C LYS A 9 3.61 -11.22 3.66
N ALA A 10 2.37 -10.74 3.76
CA ALA A 10 2.03 -9.53 4.51
C ALA A 10 0.67 -9.62 5.23
N ILE A 11 0.55 -8.93 6.37
CA ILE A 11 -0.73 -8.64 7.02
C ILE A 11 -0.99 -7.14 6.87
N LEU A 12 -2.06 -6.79 6.16
CA LEU A 12 -2.47 -5.42 5.89
C LEU A 12 -3.49 -4.97 6.92
N VAL A 13 -3.07 -4.13 7.88
CA VAL A 13 -3.95 -3.54 8.88
C VAL A 13 -4.24 -2.10 8.48
N THR A 14 -5.44 -1.82 7.97
CA THR A 14 -5.83 -0.48 7.54
C THR A 14 -7.34 -0.29 7.58
N GLN A 15 -7.81 0.91 7.28
CA GLN A 15 -9.22 1.29 7.25
C GLN A 15 -9.92 0.54 6.10
N ARG A 16 -11.19 0.15 6.29
CA ARG A 16 -11.90 -0.73 5.34
C ARG A 16 -11.95 -0.17 3.91
N PHE A 17 -12.05 1.15 3.75
CA PHE A 17 -12.08 1.77 2.41
C PHE A 17 -10.73 1.77 1.69
N HIS A 18 -9.61 1.55 2.40
CA HIS A 18 -8.28 1.36 1.81
C HIS A 18 -7.91 -0.10 1.59
N LEU A 19 -8.62 -1.03 2.24
CA LEU A 19 -8.23 -2.43 2.32
C LEU A 19 -8.27 -3.11 0.95
N ASP A 20 -9.34 -2.89 0.16
CA ASP A 20 -9.48 -3.50 -1.16
C ASP A 20 -8.38 -3.06 -2.13
N ARG A 21 -8.07 -1.75 -2.15
CA ARG A 21 -6.98 -1.21 -2.96
C ARG A 21 -5.63 -1.77 -2.52
N ALA A 22 -5.40 -1.90 -1.22
CA ALA A 22 -4.15 -2.42 -0.69
C ALA A 22 -3.96 -3.91 -1.04
N LEU A 23 -5.00 -4.73 -0.90
CA LEU A 23 -4.98 -6.15 -1.28
C LEU A 23 -4.78 -6.32 -2.78
N TYR A 24 -5.44 -5.50 -3.61
CA TYR A 24 -5.26 -5.49 -5.06
C TYR A 24 -3.79 -5.23 -5.44
N LEU A 25 -3.15 -4.24 -4.82
CA LEU A 25 -1.74 -3.94 -5.06
C LEU A 25 -0.81 -5.06 -4.60
N CYS A 26 -1.09 -5.72 -3.48
CA CYS A 26 -0.31 -6.87 -3.03
C CYS A 26 -0.38 -8.03 -4.03
N ASN A 27 -1.58 -8.37 -4.51
CA ASN A 27 -1.76 -9.41 -5.52
C ASN A 27 -1.02 -9.07 -6.83
N ALA A 28 -1.10 -7.81 -7.29
CA ALA A 28 -0.41 -7.36 -8.49
C ALA A 28 1.13 -7.37 -8.34
N LEU A 29 1.64 -7.38 -7.11
CA LEU A 29 3.07 -7.40 -6.78
C LEU A 29 3.57 -8.78 -6.33
N ASP A 30 2.75 -9.82 -6.50
CA ASP A 30 3.04 -11.20 -6.09
C ASP A 30 3.36 -11.33 -4.59
N VAL A 31 2.64 -10.55 -3.76
CA VAL A 31 2.72 -10.59 -2.31
C VAL A 31 1.45 -11.23 -1.76
N GLU A 32 1.60 -12.36 -1.06
CA GLU A 32 0.49 -13.04 -0.38
C GLU A 32 0.05 -12.21 0.84
N ALA A 33 -1.11 -11.57 0.76
CA ALA A 33 -1.58 -10.64 1.78
C ALA A 33 -2.96 -10.99 2.34
N ILE A 34 -3.11 -10.85 3.66
CA ILE A 34 -4.41 -10.88 4.34
C ILE A 34 -4.76 -9.49 4.87
N GLY A 35 -6.04 -9.12 4.80
CA GLY A 35 -6.52 -7.81 5.20
C GLY A 35 -7.25 -7.82 6.54
N VAL A 36 -6.92 -6.85 7.41
CA VAL A 36 -7.61 -6.61 8.69
C VAL A 36 -8.10 -5.17 8.72
N ALA A 37 -9.42 -5.00 8.80
CA ALA A 37 -10.04 -3.68 8.92
C ALA A 37 -9.79 -3.10 10.33
N ALA A 38 -9.15 -1.94 10.39
CA ALA A 38 -8.85 -1.18 11.61
C ALA A 38 -9.74 0.05 11.72
N ASP A 39 -11.06 -0.14 11.64
CA ASP A 39 -12.03 0.95 11.69
C ASP A 39 -12.27 1.37 13.14
N ARG A 40 -11.77 2.55 13.54
CA ARG A 40 -11.97 3.10 14.90
C ARG A 40 -12.92 4.29 14.98
N ARG A 41 -13.34 4.93 13.87
CA ARG A 41 -14.24 6.10 13.86
C ARG A 41 -15.00 6.29 12.54
N PRO A 42 -16.21 6.89 12.56
CA PRO A 42 -16.82 7.48 11.37
C PRO A 42 -16.00 8.68 10.87
N TYR A 43 -15.74 8.73 9.57
CA TYR A 43 -14.97 9.79 8.91
C TYR A 43 -15.81 11.06 8.79
N ARG A 44 -15.50 12.08 9.60
CA ARG A 44 -16.26 13.36 9.64
C ARG A 44 -15.95 14.29 8.47
N ASP A 45 -14.84 14.08 7.75
CA ASP A 45 -14.31 15.03 6.75
C ASP A 45 -14.34 14.49 5.29
N GLN A 46 -15.13 13.44 5.04
CA GLN A 46 -15.26 12.77 3.74
C GLN A 46 -15.42 13.71 2.51
N PRO A 47 -16.23 14.78 2.53
CA PRO A 47 -16.41 15.62 1.33
C PRO A 47 -15.18 16.45 0.98
N PHE A 48 -14.46 16.98 1.98
CA PHE A 48 -13.22 17.73 1.74
C PHE A 48 -12.11 16.79 1.23
N LEU A 49 -12.03 15.59 1.82
CA LEU A 49 -11.10 14.55 1.38
C LEU A 49 -11.38 14.11 -0.06
N ASN A 50 -12.65 13.93 -0.44
CA ASN A 50 -13.04 13.57 -1.80
C ASN A 50 -12.66 14.66 -2.82
N LEU A 51 -12.85 15.94 -2.50
CA LEU A 51 -12.45 17.04 -3.39
C LEU A 51 -10.93 17.07 -3.60
N ARG A 52 -10.17 16.86 -2.51
CA ARG A 52 -8.71 16.74 -2.57
C ARG A 52 -8.29 15.54 -3.42
N GLU A 53 -8.99 14.42 -3.32
CA GLU A 53 -8.74 13.21 -4.11
C GLU A 53 -8.94 13.49 -5.62
N VAL A 54 -10.03 14.17 -6.00
CA VAL A 54 -10.30 14.55 -7.40
C VAL A 54 -9.22 15.48 -7.95
N ALA A 55 -8.77 16.47 -7.16
CA ALA A 55 -7.68 17.35 -7.54
C ALA A 55 -6.36 16.59 -7.73
N ALA A 56 -6.03 15.69 -6.78
CA ALA A 56 -4.83 14.86 -6.85
C ALA A 56 -4.85 13.90 -8.06
N LEU A 57 -6.00 13.32 -8.40
CA LEU A 57 -6.16 12.47 -9.59
C LEU A 57 -5.95 13.26 -10.88
N THR A 58 -6.41 14.51 -10.93
CA THR A 58 -6.20 15.39 -12.08
C THR A 58 -4.72 15.72 -12.27
N VAL A 59 -4.02 16.03 -11.18
CA VAL A 59 -2.56 16.26 -11.20
C VAL A 59 -1.82 14.98 -11.62
N ALA A 60 -2.18 13.83 -11.07
CA ALA A 60 -1.56 12.56 -11.44
C ALA A 60 -1.77 12.22 -12.93
N TRP A 61 -2.95 12.52 -13.48
CA TRP A 61 -3.21 12.40 -14.91
C TRP A 61 -2.28 13.30 -15.74
N LEU A 62 -2.11 14.56 -15.33
CA LEU A 62 -1.16 15.48 -15.97
C LEU A 62 0.29 14.98 -15.85
N ASP A 63 0.68 14.45 -14.70
CA ASP A 63 2.02 13.89 -14.49
C ASP A 63 2.30 12.71 -15.43
N ILE A 64 1.34 11.80 -15.63
CA ILE A 64 1.50 10.63 -16.49
C ILE A 64 1.45 11.01 -17.97
N HIS A 65 0.47 11.81 -18.37
CA HIS A 65 0.18 12.05 -19.79
C HIS A 65 0.97 13.21 -20.38
N VAL A 66 1.31 14.21 -19.56
CA VAL A 66 1.96 15.45 -20.01
C VAL A 66 3.38 15.57 -19.49
N LEU A 67 3.59 15.56 -18.17
CA LEU A 67 4.87 15.95 -17.57
C LEU A 67 5.92 14.84 -17.57
N ARG A 68 5.50 13.57 -17.52
CA ARG A 68 6.34 12.35 -17.49
C ARG A 68 7.62 12.51 -16.66
N PRO A 69 7.51 12.90 -15.36
CA PRO A 69 8.69 13.05 -14.52
C PRO A 69 9.44 11.72 -14.43
N ARG A 70 10.78 11.77 -14.49
CA ARG A 70 11.59 10.56 -14.34
C ARG A 70 11.37 9.98 -12.95
N PRO A 71 11.01 8.69 -12.81
CA PRO A 71 10.81 8.08 -11.51
C PRO A 71 12.15 8.01 -10.78
N VAL A 72 12.26 8.70 -9.65
CA VAL A 72 13.40 8.56 -8.74
C VAL A 72 13.15 7.30 -7.93
N LEU A 73 13.73 6.19 -8.36
CA LEU A 73 13.79 4.97 -7.57
C LEU A 73 14.95 5.12 -6.57
N GLY A 74 14.64 4.99 -5.28
CA GLY A 74 15.66 4.92 -4.23
C GLY A 74 16.44 3.60 -4.29
N GLU A 75 17.48 3.49 -3.47
CA GLU A 75 18.25 2.25 -3.31
C GLU A 75 17.37 1.12 -2.75
N ARG A 76 17.74 -0.14 -3.03
CA ARG A 76 17.06 -1.31 -2.47
C ARG A 76 17.19 -1.28 -0.94
N SER A 77 16.07 -1.43 -0.24
CA SER A 77 16.01 -1.47 1.21
C SER A 77 15.21 -2.70 1.63
N PRO A 78 15.85 -3.88 1.71
CA PRO A 78 15.19 -5.09 2.19
C PRO A 78 14.64 -4.88 3.59
N ILE A 79 13.41 -5.33 3.86
CA ILE A 79 12.86 -5.27 5.21
C ILE A 79 13.39 -6.46 6.00
N GLU A 80 14.36 -6.21 6.87
CA GLU A 80 14.80 -7.17 7.88
C GLU A 80 13.84 -7.13 9.06
N ILE A 81 13.12 -8.23 9.28
CA ILE A 81 12.28 -8.38 10.48
C ILE A 81 13.19 -8.77 11.64
N ALA A 82 13.72 -7.78 12.36
CA ALA A 82 14.43 -8.04 13.62
C ALA A 82 13.45 -8.56 14.68
N GLY A 83 13.60 -9.83 15.10
CA GLY A 83 12.94 -10.37 16.29
C GLY A 83 11.68 -11.23 16.08
N ILE A 84 11.37 -11.69 14.86
CA ILE A 84 10.35 -12.73 14.66
C ILE A 84 11.04 -14.07 14.38
N ASP A 85 10.81 -15.05 15.25
CA ASP A 85 11.27 -16.43 15.06
C ASP A 85 10.70 -16.98 13.73
N PRO A 86 11.55 -17.44 12.79
CA PRO A 86 11.12 -18.08 11.54
C PRO A 86 10.15 -19.25 11.74
N ALA A 87 10.14 -19.87 12.92
CA ALA A 87 9.20 -20.92 13.29
C ALA A 87 7.74 -20.44 13.42
N LEU A 88 7.51 -19.14 13.66
CA LEU A 88 6.18 -18.56 13.74
C LEU A 88 5.53 -18.42 12.34
N ILE A 89 6.34 -18.30 11.29
CA ILE A 89 5.88 -18.13 9.89
C ILE A 89 5.42 -19.48 9.27
N ARG A 90 5.86 -20.62 9.82
CA ARG A 90 5.56 -21.96 9.27
C ARG A 90 4.25 -22.59 9.74
N ARG A 91 3.48 -21.94 10.63
CA ARG A 91 2.16 -22.43 11.05
C ARG A 91 1.06 -21.66 10.34
N GLY A 92 0.72 -22.11 9.13
CA GLY A 92 -0.38 -21.60 8.32
C GLY A 92 -0.57 -22.47 7.10
#